data_AF-A0A7K3ZMU6-F1
#
_entry.id   AF-A0A7K3ZMU6-F1
#
_cell.length_a   1.000
_cell.length_b   1.000
_cell.length_c   1.000
_cell.angle_alpha   90.00
_cell.angle_beta   90.00
_cell.angle_gamma   90.00
#
_symmetry.space_group_name_H-M   'P 1'
#
loop_
_entity.id
_entity.type
_entity.pdbx_description
1 polymer ?
#
loop_
_entity_poly.entity_id
_entity_poly.type
_entity_poly.pdbx_seq_one_letter_code
_entity_poly.pdbx_strand_id
1 'polypeptide(L)' 'MRGLKVNETPILIGYQLFHNYIRPHGSLDGKTPADMCGITVEGKNKWLTLIQNAAQKKDFVNLKTE' A
#
# COMPACT_ATOMS: atom_id res chain seq x y z
N MET A 1 13.58 6.19 -11.38
CA MET A 1 14.79 6.31 -10.54
C MET A 1 15.97 6.67 -11.42
N ARG A 2 16.79 7.63 -11.02
CA ARG A 2 17.97 7.98 -11.83
C ARG A 2 18.94 6.79 -11.83
N GLY A 3 19.34 6.33 -13.02
CA GLY A 3 20.32 5.25 -13.18
C GLY A 3 19.79 3.82 -13.13
N LEU A 4 18.46 3.61 -13.26
CA LEU A 4 17.91 2.26 -13.38
C LEU A 4 18.33 1.63 -14.72
N LYS A 5 19.03 0.49 -14.67
CA LYS A 5 19.51 -0.23 -15.87
C LYS A 5 18.61 -1.39 -16.30
N VAL A 6 17.88 -1.98 -15.36
CA VAL A 6 17.00 -3.14 -15.56
C VAL A 6 15.63 -2.79 -15.01
N ASN A 7 14.59 -3.01 -15.81
CA ASN A 7 13.22 -2.65 -15.44
C ASN A 7 12.57 -3.73 -14.55
N GLU A 8 12.90 -5.01 -14.74
CA GLU A 8 12.32 -6.11 -13.97
C GLU A 8 13.10 -6.33 -12.66
N THR A 9 12.99 -5.36 -11.74
CA THR A 9 13.64 -5.44 -10.43
C THR A 9 12.63 -5.30 -9.29
N PRO A 10 12.83 -5.99 -8.15
CA PRO A 10 11.97 -5.84 -6.97
C PRO A 10 11.89 -4.40 -6.44
N ILE A 11 12.90 -3.57 -6.75
CA ILE A 11 12.97 -2.16 -6.37
C ILE A 11 11.81 -1.36 -6.96
N LEU A 12 11.39 -1.64 -8.20
CA LEU A 12 10.25 -0.93 -8.80
C LEU A 12 8.94 -1.25 -8.09
N ILE A 13 8.72 -2.52 -7.77
CA ILE A 13 7.54 -2.98 -7.02
C ILE A 13 7.53 -2.36 -5.62
N GLY A 14 8.66 -2.39 -4.92
CA GLY A 14 8.81 -1.75 -3.61
C GLY A 14 8.56 -0.25 -3.65
N TYR A 15 9.02 0.45 -4.69
CA TYR A 15 8.76 1.87 -4.85
C TYR A 15 7.29 2.18 -5.12
N GLN A 16 6.61 1.35 -5.91
CA GLN A 16 5.17 1.49 -6.15
C GLN A 16 4.36 1.32 -4.85
N LEU A 17 4.71 0.31 -4.04
CA LEU A 17 4.10 0.13 -2.71
C LEU A 17 4.33 1.34 -1.80
N PHE A 18 5.56 1.85 -1.76
CA PHE A 18 5.91 3.03 -0.97
C PHE A 18 5.13 4.27 -1.42
N HIS A 19 5.08 4.53 -2.73
CA HIS A 19 4.36 5.67 -3.29
C HIS A 19 2.86 5.62 -2.97
N ASN A 20 2.26 4.43 -3.07
CA ASN A 20 0.82 4.28 -2.96
C ASN A 20 0.32 4.27 -1.51
N TYR A 21 1.03 3.62 -0.59
CA TYR A 21 0.52 3.36 0.76
C TYR A 21 1.22 4.17 1.88
N ILE A 22 2.38 4.76 1.61
CA ILE A 22 3.22 5.34 2.68
C ILE A 22 3.53 6.80 2.43
N ARG A 23 3.93 7.15 1.20
CA ARG A 23 4.38 8.50 0.88
C ARG A 23 3.19 9.46 0.79
N PRO A 24 3.10 10.49 1.67
CA PRO A 24 2.07 11.52 1.54
C PRO A 24 2.29 12.33 0.27
N HIS A 25 1.21 12.68 -0.43
CA HIS A 25 1.26 13.43 -1.67
C HIS A 25 0.73 14.86 -1.45
N GLY A 26 1.54 15.88 -1.79
CA GLY A 26 1.17 17.28 -1.59
C GLY A 26 -0.12 17.68 -2.32
N SER A 27 -0.28 17.24 -3.57
CA SER A 27 -1.51 17.48 -4.37
C SER A 27 -2.74 16.70 -3.90
N LEU A 28 -2.59 15.80 -2.91
CA LEU A 28 -3.69 15.04 -2.29
C LEU A 28 -3.89 15.46 -0.84
N ASP A 29 -3.60 16.72 -0.50
CA ASP A 29 -3.69 17.26 0.87
C ASP A 29 -2.89 16.46 1.91
N GLY A 30 -1.75 15.91 1.49
CA GLY A 30 -0.91 15.06 2.34
C GLY A 30 -1.40 13.61 2.49
N LYS A 31 -2.48 13.22 1.81
CA LYS A 31 -2.96 11.84 1.76
C LYS A 31 -2.12 11.00 0.80
N THR A 32 -2.15 9.69 1.00
CA THR A 32 -1.56 8.75 0.04
C THR A 32 -2.58 8.43 -1.07
N PRO A 33 -2.12 7.98 -2.25
CA PRO A 33 -3.03 7.49 -3.29
C PRO A 33 -3.99 6.40 -2.79
N ALA A 34 -3.53 5.50 -1.91
CA ALA A 34 -4.37 4.48 -1.31
C ALA A 34 -5.46 5.07 -0.40
N ASP A 35 -5.12 6.08 0.41
CA ASP A 35 -6.10 6.77 1.27
C ASP A 35 -7.20 7.45 0.45
N MET A 36 -6.86 8.02 -0.71
CA MET A 36 -7.85 8.61 -1.62
C MET A 36 -8.81 7.58 -2.21
N CYS A 37 -8.36 6.33 -2.36
CA CYS A 37 -9.19 5.20 -2.77
C CYS A 37 -9.96 4.56 -1.60
N GLY A 38 -9.89 5.13 -0.39
CA GLY A 38 -10.52 4.59 0.81
C GLY A 38 -9.78 3.40 1.43
N ILE A 39 -8.55 3.11 0.99
CA ILE A 39 -7.70 2.06 1.57
C ILE A 39 -6.76 2.72 2.57
N THR A 40 -7.18 2.75 3.83
CA THR A 40 -6.39 3.34 4.91
C THR A 40 -5.43 2.32 5.52
N VAL A 41 -4.20 2.75 5.78
CA VAL A 41 -3.19 1.97 6.52
C VAL A 41 -2.91 2.69 7.82
N GLU A 42 -3.50 2.18 8.90
CA GLU A 42 -3.40 2.76 10.22
C GLU A 42 -2.23 2.16 11.02
N GLY A 43 -1.77 2.93 12.01
CA GLY A 43 -0.70 2.51 12.91
C GLY A 43 0.62 3.26 12.71
N LYS A 44 1.43 3.26 13.76
CA LYS A 44 2.71 3.99 13.82
C LYS A 44 3.73 3.48 12.80
N ASN A 45 3.69 2.19 12.47
CA ASN A 45 4.55 1.57 11.46
C ASN A 45 3.71 1.01 10.32
N LYS A 46 3.49 1.84 9.29
CA LYS A 46 2.69 1.48 8.10
C LYS A 46 3.20 0.24 7.38
N TRP A 47 4.52 0.01 7.33
CA TRP A 47 5.10 -1.19 6.71
C TRP A 47 4.71 -2.46 7.45
N LEU A 48 4.80 -2.45 8.78
CA LEU A 48 4.39 -3.60 9.59
C LEU A 48 2.91 -3.89 9.41
N THR A 49 2.06 -2.86 9.47
CA THR A 49 0.61 -3.01 9.23
C THR A 49 0.32 -3.61 7.85
N LEU A 50 0.97 -3.13 6.79
CA LEU A 50 0.80 -3.66 5.43
C LEU A 50 1.16 -5.14 5.34
N ILE A 51 2.31 -5.53 5.91
CA ILE A 51 2.76 -6.93 5.92
C ILE A 51 1.79 -7.80 6.71
N GLN A 52 1.34 -7.35 7.88
CA GLN A 52 0.37 -8.09 8.69
C GLN A 52 -0.97 -8.24 7.98
N ASN A 53 -1.46 -7.20 7.31
CA ASN A 53 -2.71 -7.25 6.55
C ASN A 53 -2.59 -8.18 5.34
N ALA A 54 -1.44 -8.22 4.66
CA ALA A 54 -1.20 -9.13 3.54
C ALA A 54 -1.04 -10.60 3.99
N ALA A 55 -0.45 -10.82 5.17
CA ALA A 55 -0.25 -12.15 5.74
C ALA A 55 -1.51 -12.73 6.39
N GLN A 56 -2.48 -11.88 6.75
CA GLN A 56 -3.78 -12.33 7.27
C GLN A 56 -4.54 -13.11 6.20
N LYS A 57 -4.68 -14.43 6.43
CA LYS A 57 -5.56 -15.27 5.64
C LYS A 57 -7.00 -14.93 6.01
N LYS A 58 -7.64 -14.05 5.26
CA LYS A 58 -9.09 -13.87 5.37
C LYS A 58 -9.75 -15.10 4.76
N ASP A 59 -10.23 -15.99 5.60
CA ASP A 59 -11.29 -16.91 5.20
C ASP A 59 -12.50 -16.03 4.93
N PHE A 60 -12.82 -15.83 3.64
CA PHE A 60 -14.04 -15.14 3.23
C PHE A 60 -15.22 -16.04 3.61
N VAL A 61 -15.61 -16.03 4.88
CA VAL A 61 -16.90 -16.59 5.30
C VAL A 61 -17.95 -15.78 4.56
N ASN A 62 -18.69 -16.46 3.68
CA ASN A 62 -19.83 -15.95 2.92
C ASN A 62 -20.55 -14.87 3.73
N LEU A 63 -20.38 -13.61 3.30
CA LEU A 63 -21.27 -12.52 3.69
C LEU A 63 -22.62 -12.88 3.09
N LYS A 64 -23.42 -13.63 3.85
CA LYS A 64 -24.85 -13.79 3.58
C LYS A 64 -25.44 -12.40 3.63
N THR A 65 -25.74 -11.87 2.46
CA THR A 65 -26.68 -10.78 2.26
C THR A 65 -28.02 -11.23 2.86
N GLU A 66 -28.38 -10.64 4.00
CA GLU A 66 -29.77 -10.56 4.46
C GLU A 66 -30.54 -9.51 3.64
#